data_AF-A0A382RD35-F1
#
_entry.id   AF-A0A382RD35-F1
#
_cell.length_a   1.000
_cell.length_b   1.000
_cell.length_c   1.000
_cell.angle_alpha   90.00
_cell.angle_beta   90.00
_cell.angle_gamma   90.00
#
_symmetry.space_group_name_H-M   'P 1'
#
loop_
_entity.id
_entity.type
_entity.pdbx_description
1 polymer ?
#
loop_
_entity_poly.entity_id
_entity_poly.type
_entity_poly.pdbx_seq_one_letter_code
_entity_poly.pdbx_strand_id
1 'polypeptide(L)'
;MRSFPAGLVFVLALAAIPARADKVDDAVQKGVKFLVRSQNKQTGAFNSPDGNVRWAAVNSYPMTALAIMGMAAVGHQPTDPGEVGQAMRKGVEFLLRDDPRRRRSQGYYGVDGSRMYGHG
;
A
#
# COMPACT_ATOMS: atom_id res chain seq x y z
N MET A 1 62.96 24.07 -9.64
CA MET A 1 61.59 24.63 -9.85
C MET A 1 60.83 23.62 -10.72
N ARG A 2 59.72 23.00 -10.38
CA ARG A 2 58.76 23.07 -9.26
C ARG A 2 58.15 21.67 -9.11
N SER A 3 57.92 21.25 -7.87
CA SER A 3 57.21 20.03 -7.48
C SER A 3 55.70 20.16 -7.73
N PHE A 4 55.06 19.10 -8.20
CA PHE A 4 53.60 18.95 -8.22
C PHE A 4 53.19 18.06 -7.04
N PRO A 5 52.32 18.52 -6.11
CA PRO A 5 51.88 17.66 -5.02
C PRO A 5 50.76 16.73 -5.49
N ALA A 6 50.85 15.47 -5.05
CA ALA A 6 49.79 14.48 -5.16
C ALA A 6 48.56 14.95 -4.36
N GLY A 7 47.48 15.30 -5.08
CA GLY A 7 46.19 15.62 -4.49
C GLY A 7 45.50 14.35 -4.00
N LEU A 8 45.52 14.15 -2.69
CA LEU A 8 44.78 13.11 -1.98
C LEU A 8 43.26 13.40 -2.12
N VAL A 9 42.57 12.65 -2.99
CA VAL A 9 41.10 12.69 -3.07
C VAL A 9 40.53 11.85 -1.94
N PHE A 10 40.13 12.50 -0.85
CA PHE A 10 39.43 11.85 0.26
C PHE A 10 37.94 11.75 -0.09
N VAL A 11 37.51 10.58 -0.57
CA VAL A 11 36.08 10.29 -0.77
C VAL A 11 35.45 10.05 0.59
N LEU A 12 34.71 11.04 1.10
CA LEU A 12 33.94 10.92 2.33
C LEU A 12 32.67 10.11 2.01
N ALA A 13 32.75 8.79 2.17
CA ALA A 13 31.58 7.93 2.12
C ALA A 13 30.71 8.22 3.34
N LEU A 14 29.65 9.01 3.16
CA LEU A 14 28.61 9.21 4.16
C LEU A 14 27.83 7.90 4.29
N ALA A 15 28.32 6.99 5.13
CA ALA A 15 27.55 5.82 5.51
C ALA A 15 26.34 6.32 6.31
N ALA A 16 25.17 6.40 5.66
CA ALA A 16 23.91 6.61 6.35
C ALA A 16 23.72 5.43 7.30
N ILE A 17 24.01 5.64 8.59
CA ILE A 17 23.71 4.66 9.62
C ILE A 17 22.20 4.52 9.63
N PRO A 18 21.63 3.36 9.28
CA PRO A 18 20.18 3.20 9.32
C PRO A 18 19.73 3.43 10.77
N ALA A 19 18.80 4.37 10.94
CA ALA A 19 18.21 4.63 12.24
C ALA A 19 17.64 3.32 12.79
N ARG A 20 17.94 3.01 14.06
CA ARG A 20 17.42 1.81 14.71
C ARG A 20 15.91 1.93 14.79
N ALA A 21 15.19 0.93 14.27
CA ALA A 21 13.74 0.88 14.33
C ALA A 21 13.26 1.04 15.78
N ASP A 22 12.30 1.95 15.99
CA ASP A 22 11.71 2.20 17.29
C ASP A 22 10.36 1.46 17.45
N LYS A 23 9.67 1.69 18.57
CA LYS A 23 8.38 1.06 18.85
C LYS A 23 7.28 1.48 17.87
N VAL A 24 7.39 2.68 17.29
CA VAL A 24 6.45 3.19 16.29
C VAL A 24 6.67 2.45 14.97
N ASP A 25 7.92 2.30 14.55
CA ASP A 25 8.26 1.52 13.35
C ASP A 25 7.76 0.07 13.46
N ASP A 26 7.97 -0.56 14.62
CA ASP A 26 7.47 -1.92 14.88
C ASP A 26 5.94 -2.00 14.80
N ALA A 27 5.23 -0.99 15.32
CA ALA A 27 3.77 -0.92 15.26
C ALA A 27 3.26 -0.73 13.83
N VAL A 28 3.91 0.15 13.06
CA VAL A 28 3.62 0.37 11.64
C VAL A 28 3.83 -0.91 10.85
N GLN A 29 4.96 -1.59 11.02
CA GLN A 29 5.24 -2.86 10.32
C GLN A 29 4.22 -3.95 10.67
N LYS A 30 3.75 -4.02 11.92
CA LYS A 30 2.66 -4.93 12.30
C LYS A 30 1.35 -4.58 11.58
N GLY A 31 1.04 -3.29 11.45
CA GLY A 31 -0.09 -2.80 10.67
C GLY A 31 0.00 -3.19 9.19
N VAL A 32 1.15 -2.99 8.55
CA VAL A 32 1.36 -3.41 7.15
C VAL A 32 1.18 -4.91 6.99
N LYS A 33 1.79 -5.72 7.86
CA LYS A 33 1.62 -7.18 7.86
C LYS A 33 0.16 -7.57 8.06
N PHE A 34 -0.57 -6.87 8.91
CA PHE A 34 -2.01 -7.05 9.09
C PHE A 34 -2.78 -6.80 7.78
N LEU A 35 -2.49 -5.73 7.06
CA LEU A 35 -3.18 -5.45 5.79
C LEU A 35 -2.91 -6.55 4.77
N VAL A 36 -1.65 -6.97 4.60
CA VAL A 36 -1.26 -8.01 3.64
C VAL A 36 -1.94 -9.36 3.93
N ARG A 37 -2.05 -9.77 5.20
CA ARG A 37 -2.76 -11.01 5.58
C ARG A 37 -4.26 -10.92 5.36
N SER A 38 -4.83 -9.71 5.43
CA SER A 38 -6.26 -9.45 5.30
C SER A 38 -6.71 -9.27 3.85
N GLN A 39 -5.79 -9.36 2.88
CA GLN A 39 -6.11 -9.32 1.46
C GLN A 39 -6.73 -10.64 1.00
N ASN A 40 -7.89 -10.56 0.33
CA ASN A 40 -8.48 -11.68 -0.38
C ASN A 40 -7.58 -12.07 -1.57
N LYS A 41 -7.04 -13.29 -1.54
CA LYS A 41 -6.07 -13.77 -2.55
C LYS A 41 -6.68 -14.02 -3.93
N GLN A 42 -8.00 -14.21 -4.02
CA GLN A 42 -8.72 -14.43 -5.27
C GLN A 42 -9.05 -13.11 -5.97
N THR A 43 -9.49 -12.10 -5.21
CA THR A 43 -9.96 -10.83 -5.79
C THR A 43 -8.89 -9.74 -5.77
N GLY A 44 -7.94 -9.78 -4.83
CA GLY A 44 -7.00 -8.69 -4.57
C GLY A 44 -7.53 -7.59 -3.64
N ALA A 45 -8.81 -7.66 -3.24
CA ALA A 45 -9.41 -6.70 -2.31
C ALA A 45 -8.87 -6.85 -0.88
N PHE A 46 -8.76 -5.73 -0.16
CA PHE A 46 -8.49 -5.75 1.28
C PHE A 46 -9.80 -5.76 2.06
N ASN A 47 -9.94 -6.74 2.95
CA ASN A 47 -11.12 -6.96 3.77
C ASN A 47 -10.74 -6.96 5.25
N SER A 48 -11.72 -7.02 6.16
CA SER A 48 -11.40 -7.47 7.52
C SER A 48 -11.18 -8.99 7.50
N PRO A 49 -10.19 -9.51 8.25
CA PRO A 49 -10.04 -10.95 8.43
C PRO A 49 -11.16 -11.55 9.30
N ASP A 50 -11.88 -10.72 10.06
CA ASP A 50 -12.98 -11.15 10.91
C ASP A 50 -14.24 -11.39 10.07
N GLY A 51 -14.82 -12.59 10.16
CA GLY A 51 -16.02 -12.97 9.41
C GLY A 51 -17.29 -12.18 9.79
N ASN A 52 -17.24 -11.39 10.86
CA ASN A 52 -18.32 -10.51 11.33
C ASN A 52 -18.20 -9.08 10.77
N VAL A 53 -17.77 -8.93 9.53
CA VAL A 53 -17.90 -7.64 8.84
C VAL A 53 -19.24 -7.50 8.17
N ARG A 54 -19.76 -6.26 8.18
CA ARG A 54 -20.88 -5.89 7.31
C ARG A 54 -20.49 -6.29 5.89
N TRP A 55 -21.41 -6.94 5.17
CA TRP A 55 -21.21 -7.39 3.79
C TRP A 55 -20.66 -6.28 2.88
N ALA A 56 -21.02 -5.02 3.16
CA ALA A 56 -20.54 -3.82 2.46
C ALA A 56 -19.02 -3.54 2.61
N ALA A 57 -18.34 -4.20 3.55
CA ALA A 57 -16.89 -4.13 3.74
C ALA A 57 -16.15 -5.32 3.08
N VAL A 58 -16.88 -6.32 2.57
CA VAL A 58 -16.30 -7.47 1.86
C VAL A 58 -16.11 -7.14 0.39
N ASN A 59 -14.89 -7.30 -0.11
CA ASN A 59 -14.49 -6.92 -1.47
C ASN A 59 -14.92 -5.50 -1.81
N SER A 60 -14.67 -4.57 -0.90
CA SER A 60 -15.12 -3.18 -1.05
C SER A 60 -14.02 -2.29 -1.62
N TYR A 61 -14.41 -1.39 -2.51
CA TYR A 61 -13.53 -0.37 -3.08
C TYR A 61 -12.94 0.57 -2.02
N PRO A 62 -13.70 1.08 -1.03
CA PRO A 62 -13.16 1.99 -0.02
C PRO A 62 -12.11 1.34 0.87
N MET A 63 -12.36 0.13 1.36
CA MET A 63 -11.40 -0.57 2.24
C MET A 63 -10.11 -0.88 1.48
N THR A 64 -10.24 -1.29 0.21
CA THR A 64 -9.09 -1.54 -0.66
C THR A 64 -8.28 -0.26 -0.91
N ALA A 65 -8.94 0.84 -1.27
CA ALA A 65 -8.28 2.13 -1.49
C ALA A 65 -7.60 2.65 -0.21
N LEU A 66 -8.28 2.55 0.94
CA LEU A 66 -7.75 2.98 2.22
C LEU A 66 -6.50 2.17 2.64
N ALA A 67 -6.53 0.85 2.45
CA ALA A 67 -5.38 -0.01 2.75
C ALA A 67 -4.16 0.35 1.87
N ILE A 68 -4.39 0.61 0.59
CA ILE A 68 -3.33 1.05 -0.34
C ILE A 68 -2.76 2.39 0.07
N MET A 69 -3.60 3.37 0.40
CA MET A 69 -3.15 4.69 0.88
C MET A 69 -2.36 4.57 2.20
N GLY A 70 -2.79 3.71 3.12
CA GLY A 70 -2.07 3.47 4.37
C GLY A 70 -0.67 2.89 4.17
N MET A 71 -0.52 1.93 3.26
CA MET A 71 0.80 1.38 2.90
C MET A 71 1.66 2.41 2.15
N ALA A 72 1.07 3.20 1.25
CA ALA A 72 1.78 4.25 0.53
C ALA A 72 2.27 5.37 1.47
N ALA A 73 1.47 5.74 2.47
CA ALA A 73 1.82 6.77 3.45
C ALA A 73 3.06 6.42 4.29
N VAL A 74 3.39 5.12 4.41
CA VAL A 74 4.58 4.65 5.13
C VAL A 74 5.71 4.21 4.18
N GLY A 75 5.62 4.59 2.91
CA GLY A 75 6.71 4.47 1.94
C GLY A 75 6.70 3.23 1.06
N HIS A 76 5.69 2.37 1.13
CA HIS A 76 5.58 1.21 0.23
C HIS A 76 5.01 1.60 -1.14
N GLN A 77 5.47 0.94 -2.19
CA GLN A 77 5.02 1.13 -3.56
C GLN A 77 4.55 -0.20 -4.20
N PRO A 78 3.58 -0.18 -5.13
CA PRO A 78 3.15 -1.37 -5.87
C PRO A 78 4.24 -2.04 -6.72
N THR A 79 5.30 -1.29 -7.02
CA THR A 79 6.48 -1.73 -7.77
C THR A 79 7.56 -2.33 -6.88
N ASP A 80 7.44 -2.21 -5.56
CA ASP A 80 8.42 -2.77 -4.64
C ASP A 80 8.50 -4.30 -4.80
N PRO A 81 9.71 -4.88 -4.71
CA PRO A 81 9.83 -6.33 -4.60
C PRO A 81 9.22 -6.82 -3.27
N GLY A 82 8.83 -8.09 -3.25
CA GLY A 82 8.31 -8.75 -2.04
C GLY A 82 6.79 -8.65 -1.85
N GLU A 83 6.33 -9.14 -0.69
CA GLU A 83 4.90 -9.40 -0.45
C GLU A 83 4.05 -8.13 -0.38
N VAL A 84 4.58 -7.05 0.19
CA VAL A 84 3.84 -5.80 0.36
C VAL A 84 3.57 -5.14 -1.00
N GLY A 85 4.60 -4.99 -1.84
CA GLY A 85 4.45 -4.45 -3.19
C GLY A 85 3.53 -5.30 -4.06
N GLN A 86 3.65 -6.64 -3.98
CA GLN A 86 2.72 -7.56 -4.65
C GLN A 86 1.27 -7.38 -4.17
N ALA A 87 1.05 -7.23 -2.87
CA ALA A 87 -0.28 -7.00 -2.31
C ALA A 87 -0.86 -5.67 -2.77
N MET A 88 -0.07 -4.58 -2.74
CA MET A 88 -0.48 -3.28 -3.26
C MET A 88 -0.86 -3.35 -4.74
N ARG A 89 -0.04 -4.02 -5.57
CA ARG A 89 -0.33 -4.21 -6.99
C ARG A 89 -1.68 -4.89 -7.22
N LYS A 90 -1.94 -6.02 -6.55
CA LYS A 90 -3.23 -6.72 -6.62
C LYS A 90 -4.40 -5.86 -6.16
N GLY A 91 -4.19 -5.02 -5.14
CA GLY A 91 -5.20 -4.06 -4.68
C GLY A 91 -5.52 -3.00 -5.73
N VAL A 92 -4.50 -2.45 -6.39
CA VAL A 92 -4.67 -1.49 -7.50
C VAL A 92 -5.37 -2.16 -8.68
N GLU A 93 -4.95 -3.37 -9.07
CA GLU A 93 -5.62 -4.16 -10.11
C GLU A 93 -7.09 -4.40 -9.77
N PHE A 94 -7.41 -4.71 -8.51
CA PHE A 94 -8.79 -4.80 -8.04
C PHE A 94 -9.52 -3.47 -8.28
N LEU A 95 -8.99 -2.32 -7.86
CA LEU A 95 -9.67 -1.02 -8.05
C LEU A 95 -9.88 -0.66 -9.53
N LEU A 96 -8.94 -1.02 -10.40
CA LEU A 96 -8.96 -0.65 -11.82
C LEU A 96 -9.66 -1.67 -12.71
N ARG A 97 -9.97 -2.86 -12.19
CA ARG A 97 -10.66 -3.91 -12.97
C ARG A 97 -11.95 -3.40 -13.60
N ASP A 98 -12.26 -3.97 -14.74
CA ASP A 98 -13.52 -3.72 -15.43
C ASP A 98 -14.68 -4.40 -14.68
N ASP A 99 -15.38 -3.62 -13.85
CA ASP A 99 -16.61 -4.06 -13.18
C ASP A 99 -17.83 -3.59 -14.00
N PRO A 100 -18.61 -4.51 -14.59
CA PRO A 100 -19.79 -4.15 -15.38
C PRO A 100 -20.81 -3.29 -14.61
N ARG A 101 -20.86 -3.40 -13.28
CA ARG A 101 -21.73 -2.58 -12.43
C ARG A 101 -21.25 -1.12 -12.40
N ARG A 102 -19.94 -0.90 -12.34
CA ARG A 102 -19.34 0.44 -12.43
C ARG A 102 -19.62 1.06 -13.80
N ARG A 103 -19.50 0.30 -14.88
CA ARG A 103 -19.81 0.80 -16.24
C ARG A 103 -21.26 1.28 -16.36
N ARG A 104 -22.21 0.49 -15.86
CA ARG A 104 -23.64 0.86 -15.85
C ARG A 104 -23.97 2.07 -14.96
N SER A 105 -23.10 2.39 -14.01
CA SER A 105 -23.25 3.51 -13.08
C SER A 105 -22.28 4.65 -13.38
N GLN A 106 -21.86 4.80 -14.64
CA GLN A 106 -21.01 5.91 -15.10
C GLN A 106 -19.66 5.98 -14.37
N GLY A 107 -19.13 4.84 -13.95
CA GLY A 107 -17.85 4.73 -13.25
C GLY A 107 -17.92 4.81 -11.73
N TYR A 108 -19.12 4.95 -11.14
CA TYR A 108 -19.31 5.10 -9.68
C TYR A 108 -18.78 3.89 -8.89
N TYR A 109 -17.92 4.15 -7.90
CA TYR A 109 -17.26 3.11 -7.10
C TYR A 109 -18.11 2.56 -5.95
N GLY A 110 -19.24 3.19 -5.58
CA GLY A 110 -20.10 2.69 -4.51
C GLY A 110 -21.06 1.56 -4.93
N VAL A 111 -20.88 0.96 -6.11
CA VAL A 111 -21.70 -0.17 -6.62
C VAL A 111 -21.50 -1.49 -5.87
N ASP A 112 -20.50 -1.55 -4.99
CA ASP A 112 -20.24 -2.64 -4.06
C ASP A 112 -21.14 -2.60 -2.81
N GLY A 113 -22.00 -1.58 -2.69
CA GLY A 113 -22.88 -1.40 -1.54
C GLY A 113 -22.25 -0.65 -0.37
N SER A 114 -20.99 -0.22 -0.49
CA SER A 114 -20.31 0.60 0.51
C SER A 114 -20.89 2.01 0.66
N ARG A 115 -21.71 2.46 -0.30
CA ARG A 115 -22.40 3.77 -0.30
C ARG A 115 -21.45 4.93 0.02
N MET A 116 -20.31 5.02 -0.68
CA MET A 116 -19.26 6.04 -0.48
C MET A 116 -19.76 7.48 -0.35
N TYR A 117 -20.86 7.83 -1.03
CA TYR A 117 -21.51 9.15 -0.96
C TYR A 117 -23.01 9.07 -0.60
N GLY A 118 -23.45 7.96 -0.02
CA GLY A 118 -24.86 7.73 0.35
C GLY A 118 -25.26 8.37 1.68
N HIS A 119 -24.74 9.56 1.99
CA HIS A 119 -25.24 10.43 3.05
C HIS A 119 -26.16 11.45 2.38
N GLY A 120 -27.40 11.03 2.18
CA GLY A 120 -28.55 11.85 1.83
C GLY A 120 -29.71 11.41 2.70
#